data_AF-A0A358XKL7-F1
#
_entry.id   AF-A0A358XKL7-F1
#
_cell.length_a   1.000
_cell.length_b   1.000
_cell.length_c   1.000
_cell.angle_alpha   90.00
_cell.angle_beta   90.00
_cell.angle_gamma   90.00
#
_symmetry.space_group_name_H-M   'P 1'
#
loop_
_entity.id
_entity.type
_entity.pdbx_description
1 polymer ?
#
loop_
_entity_poly.entity_id
_entity_poly.type
_entity_poly.pdbx_seq_one_letter_code
_entity_poly.pdbx_strand_id
1 'polypeptide(L)'
;VLFGELFEILDEQADWTSIRLLETDYLGWIQNGQFQELNDLDRQHYLSGKPTIVGRAGGALFTDTTQFQLCHGTKLYLNTGNTVNLSPLTLTYQGSMNTFTREQFETEVVRLALSYQDVPYLWGGRSQWGIDCSGFSQLIYRCFDLSLPRDAYQQAEMGQI
;
A
#
# COMPACT_ATOMS: atom_id res chain seq x y z
N VAL A 1 5.46 -1.47 -5.43
CA VAL A 1 4.54 -2.35 -4.66
C VAL A 1 4.76 -2.10 -3.19
N LEU A 2 3.71 -1.92 -2.40
CA LEU A 2 3.77 -1.88 -0.93
C LEU A 2 3.37 -3.25 -0.36
N PHE A 3 3.80 -3.56 0.85
CA PHE A 3 3.41 -4.80 1.53
C PHE A 3 1.89 -4.93 1.59
N GLY A 4 1.37 -6.14 1.33
CA GLY A 4 -0.07 -6.42 1.39
C GLY A 4 -0.85 -6.09 0.11
N GLU A 5 -0.24 -5.43 -0.87
CA GLU A 5 -0.87 -5.28 -2.19
C GLU A 5 -0.92 -6.63 -2.92
N LEU A 6 -2.10 -6.96 -3.42
CA LEU A 6 -2.33 -8.15 -4.22
C LEU A 6 -2.07 -7.86 -5.70
N PHE A 7 -1.55 -8.85 -6.40
CA PHE A 7 -1.26 -8.79 -7.82
C PHE A 7 -1.44 -10.16 -8.49
N GLU A 8 -1.58 -10.14 -9.81
CA GLU A 8 -1.48 -11.32 -10.65
C GLU A 8 -0.05 -11.47 -11.18
N ILE A 9 0.42 -12.70 -11.26
CA ILE A 9 1.66 -13.07 -11.94
C ILE A 9 1.36 -13.22 -13.44
N LEU A 10 2.16 -12.57 -14.29
CA LEU A 10 1.99 -12.61 -15.74
C LEU A 10 3.08 -13.46 -16.44
N ASP A 11 4.32 -13.32 -16.00
CA ASP A 11 5.50 -14.05 -16.52
C ASP A 11 6.56 -14.14 -15.42
N GLU A 12 7.20 -15.30 -15.30
CA GLU A 12 8.24 -15.56 -14.30
C GLU A 12 9.59 -15.81 -14.98
N GLN A 13 10.61 -15.08 -14.53
CA GLN A 13 11.99 -15.22 -14.97
C GLN A 13 12.90 -15.58 -13.80
N ALA A 14 14.19 -15.80 -14.08
CA ALA A 14 15.15 -16.28 -13.10
C ALA A 14 15.20 -15.42 -11.82
N ASP A 15 15.26 -14.09 -11.97
CA ASP A 15 15.41 -13.15 -10.85
C ASP A 15 14.19 -12.24 -10.64
N TRP A 16 13.29 -12.17 -11.62
CA TRP A 16 12.20 -11.20 -11.67
C TRP A 16 10.90 -11.84 -12.15
N THR A 17 9.79 -11.40 -11.58
CA THR A 17 8.43 -11.75 -11.99
C THR A 17 7.71 -10.52 -12.46
N SER A 18 7.11 -10.58 -13.66
CA SER A 18 6.22 -9.52 -14.13
C SER A 18 4.83 -9.71 -13.53
N ILE A 19 4.25 -8.60 -13.09
CA ILE A 19 3.03 -8.59 -12.28
C ILE A 19 2.06 -7.51 -12.75
N ARG A 20 0.80 -7.68 -12.37
CA ARG A 20 -0.27 -6.69 -12.51
C ARG A 20 -0.95 -6.46 -11.17
N LEU A 21 -0.85 -5.24 -10.63
CA LEU A 21 -1.50 -4.89 -9.37
C LEU A 21 -3.02 -4.96 -9.49
N LEU A 22 -3.70 -5.68 -8.59
CA LEU A 22 -5.15 -5.84 -8.66
C LEU A 22 -5.93 -4.54 -8.44
N GLU A 23 -5.43 -3.65 -7.59
CA GLU A 23 -6.15 -2.41 -7.23
C GLU A 23 -6.00 -1.29 -8.28
N THR A 24 -4.91 -1.29 -9.05
CA THR A 24 -4.57 -0.18 -9.95
C THR A 24 -4.39 -0.60 -11.40
N ASP A 25 -4.45 -1.91 -11.70
CA ASP A 25 -4.14 -2.52 -12.99
C ASP A 25 -2.72 -2.18 -13.50
N TYR A 26 -1.84 -1.71 -12.60
CA TYR A 26 -0.51 -1.25 -12.96
C TYR A 26 0.45 -2.42 -13.18
N LEU A 27 1.18 -2.36 -14.30
CA LEU A 27 2.14 -3.38 -14.70
C LEU A 27 3.55 -3.05 -14.18
N GLY A 28 4.28 -4.07 -13.76
CA GLY A 28 5.66 -3.90 -13.31
C GLY A 28 6.38 -5.21 -13.09
N TRP A 29 7.61 -5.10 -12.60
CA TRP A 29 8.44 -6.24 -12.21
C TRP A 29 8.69 -6.20 -10.70
N ILE A 30 8.63 -7.36 -10.07
CA ILE A 30 9.00 -7.56 -8.67
C ILE A 30 10.13 -8.59 -8.61
N GLN A 31 11.07 -8.39 -7.68
CA GLN A 31 12.16 -9.34 -7.50
C GLN A 31 11.65 -10.61 -6.84
N ASN A 32 12.13 -11.77 -7.31
CA ASN A 32 11.80 -13.06 -6.71
C ASN A 32 12.18 -13.07 -5.23
N GLY A 33 11.31 -13.64 -4.38
CA GLY A 33 11.49 -13.66 -2.93
C GLY A 33 10.96 -12.43 -2.18
N GLN A 34 10.41 -11.42 -2.87
CA GLN A 34 9.73 -10.28 -2.25
C GLN A 34 8.20 -10.45 -2.13
N PHE A 35 7.69 -11.63 -2.48
CA PHE A 35 6.26 -11.93 -2.45
C PHE A 35 6.01 -13.38 -2.02
N GLN A 36 4.74 -13.65 -1.72
CA GLN A 36 4.24 -14.97 -1.42
C GLN A 36 2.97 -15.22 -2.24
N GLU A 37 2.89 -16.39 -2.85
CA GLU A 37 1.66 -16.85 -3.50
C GLU A 37 0.61 -17.23 -2.45
N LEU A 38 -0.63 -16.79 -2.69
CA LEU A 38 -1.77 -17.13 -1.88
C LEU A 38 -2.68 -18.07 -2.67
N ASN A 39 -3.06 -19.20 -2.08
CA ASN A 39 -4.16 -20.00 -2.61
C ASN A 39 -5.49 -19.24 -2.44
N ASP A 40 -6.55 -19.73 -3.09
CA ASP A 40 -7.86 -19.08 -3.05
C ASP A 40 -8.42 -18.92 -1.63
N LEU A 41 -8.17 -19.88 -0.74
CA LEU A 41 -8.66 -19.84 0.64
C LEU A 41 -7.93 -18.76 1.45
N ASP A 42 -6.61 -18.68 1.35
CA ASP A 42 -5.80 -17.66 2.01
C ASP A 42 -6.12 -16.26 1.49
N ARG A 43 -6.33 -16.12 0.16
CA ARG A 43 -6.79 -14.86 -0.45
C ARG A 43 -8.15 -14.44 0.10
N GLN A 44 -9.12 -15.37 0.17
CA GLN A 44 -10.44 -15.09 0.74
C GLN A 44 -10.37 -14.71 2.22
N HIS A 45 -9.57 -15.42 3.02
CA HIS A 45 -9.36 -15.07 4.42
C HIS A 45 -8.73 -13.68 4.59
N TYR A 46 -7.70 -13.35 3.80
CA TYR A 46 -7.09 -12.04 3.82
C TYR A 46 -8.13 -10.95 3.53
N LEU A 47 -8.86 -11.06 2.42
CA LEU A 47 -9.86 -10.08 1.99
C LEU A 47 -11.10 -10.01 2.89
N SER A 48 -11.34 -10.99 3.77
CA SER A 48 -12.43 -10.95 4.76
C SER A 48 -12.18 -9.96 5.90
N GLY A 49 -10.93 -9.52 6.08
CA GLY A 49 -10.56 -8.55 7.10
C GLY A 49 -11.08 -7.14 6.80
N LYS A 50 -11.07 -6.27 7.82
CA LYS A 50 -11.38 -4.85 7.67
C LYS A 50 -10.23 -4.15 6.95
N PRO A 51 -10.47 -3.47 5.80
CA PRO A 51 -9.44 -2.68 5.14
C PRO A 51 -8.96 -1.57 6.07
N THR A 52 -7.66 -1.51 6.28
CA THR A 52 -6.98 -0.60 7.19
C THR A 52 -5.74 -0.05 6.48
N ILE A 53 -5.62 1.28 6.43
CA ILE A 53 -4.43 1.93 5.90
C ILE A 53 -3.51 2.30 7.07
N VAL A 54 -2.23 1.96 6.97
CA VAL A 54 -1.20 2.36 7.93
C VAL A 54 -1.07 3.88 7.92
N GLY A 55 -1.11 4.51 9.09
CA GLY A 55 -1.07 5.96 9.27
C GLY A 55 0.33 6.57 9.12
N ARG A 56 0.41 7.90 9.30
CA ARG A 56 1.63 8.68 9.00
C ARG A 56 2.86 8.29 9.82
N ALA A 57 2.68 7.80 11.05
CA ALA A 57 3.78 7.35 11.91
C ALA A 57 4.31 5.96 11.54
N GLY A 58 3.72 5.30 10.53
CA GLY A 58 4.04 3.94 10.15
C GLY A 58 3.45 2.91 11.11
N GLY A 59 3.88 1.67 10.93
CA GLY A 59 3.53 0.53 11.75
C GLY A 59 4.43 -0.66 11.44
N ALA A 60 4.18 -1.79 12.07
CA ALA A 60 4.87 -3.02 11.78
C ALA A 60 3.96 -4.23 11.94
N LEU A 61 4.31 -5.30 11.24
CA LEU A 61 3.75 -6.63 11.44
C LEU A 61 4.76 -7.50 12.17
N PHE A 62 4.28 -8.27 13.14
CA PHE A 62 5.11 -9.11 13.99
C PHE A 62 4.69 -10.57 13.87
N THR A 63 5.68 -11.44 13.75
CA THR A 63 5.61 -12.85 14.20
C THR A 63 6.41 -13.00 15.48
N ASP A 64 6.48 -14.22 16.03
CA ASP A 64 7.33 -14.53 17.18
C ASP A 64 8.83 -14.32 16.90
N THR A 65 9.24 -14.32 15.62
CA THR A 65 10.65 -14.31 15.22
C THR A 65 11.03 -13.18 14.26
N THR A 66 10.05 -12.52 13.65
CA THR A 66 10.27 -11.58 12.54
C THR A 66 9.41 -10.33 12.68
N GLN A 67 9.95 -9.20 12.24
CA GLN A 67 9.23 -7.94 12.16
C GLN A 67 9.31 -7.37 10.74
N PHE A 68 8.18 -6.96 10.20
CA PHE A 68 8.07 -6.26 8.92
C PHE A 68 7.68 -4.81 9.17
N GLN A 69 8.56 -3.86 8.82
CA GLN A 69 8.24 -2.44 8.92
C GLN A 69 7.31 -2.02 7.79
N LEU A 70 6.27 -1.28 8.12
CA LEU A 70 5.26 -0.78 7.20
C LEU A 70 5.32 0.75 7.13
N CYS A 71 5.38 1.28 5.92
CA CYS A 71 5.30 2.71 5.70
C CYS A 71 3.86 3.21 5.77
N HIS A 72 3.75 4.53 5.97
CA HIS A 72 2.50 5.25 5.74
C HIS A 72 1.92 4.85 4.38
N GLY A 73 0.64 4.53 4.39
CA GLY A 73 -0.08 4.15 3.20
C GLY A 73 -0.03 2.68 2.82
N THR A 74 0.62 1.80 3.57
CA THR A 74 0.37 0.35 3.39
C THR A 74 -1.10 0.04 3.67
N LYS A 75 -1.78 -0.69 2.78
CA LYS A 75 -3.17 -1.16 2.98
C LYS A 75 -3.14 -2.62 3.40
N LEU A 76 -3.80 -2.93 4.50
CA LEU A 76 -3.95 -4.29 5.04
C LEU A 76 -5.42 -4.61 5.24
N TYR A 77 -5.74 -5.89 5.33
CA TYR A 77 -7.05 -6.37 5.74
C TYR A 77 -6.91 -7.05 7.09
N LEU A 78 -7.25 -6.35 8.16
CA LEU A 78 -7.06 -6.80 9.54
C LEU A 78 -8.31 -7.48 10.08
N ASN A 79 -8.16 -8.61 10.75
CA ASN A 79 -9.26 -9.19 11.53
C ASN A 79 -9.49 -8.44 12.85
N THR A 80 -10.48 -8.88 13.63
CA THR A 80 -10.85 -8.29 14.93
C THR A 80 -9.72 -8.28 15.97
N GLY A 81 -8.70 -9.12 15.80
CA GLY A 81 -7.52 -9.18 16.65
C GLY A 81 -6.35 -8.30 16.19
N ASN A 82 -6.55 -7.42 15.20
CA ASN A 82 -5.46 -6.70 14.52
C ASN A 82 -4.40 -7.64 13.93
N THR A 83 -4.81 -8.80 13.42
CA THR A 83 -3.89 -9.75 12.78
C THR A 83 -4.21 -9.93 11.31
N VAL A 84 -3.18 -10.27 10.54
CA VAL A 84 -3.25 -10.73 9.17
C VAL A 84 -2.83 -12.20 9.16
N ASN A 85 -3.69 -13.07 8.64
CA ASN A 85 -3.38 -14.49 8.50
C ASN A 85 -2.92 -14.74 7.05
N LEU A 86 -1.64 -15.05 6.87
CA LEU A 86 -1.04 -15.46 5.60
C LEU A 86 -0.35 -16.79 5.83
N SER A 87 -1.04 -17.91 5.59
CA SER A 87 -0.53 -19.25 5.91
C SER A 87 0.93 -19.45 5.45
N PRO A 88 1.85 -19.93 6.31
CA PRO A 88 1.66 -20.41 7.69
C PRO A 88 1.78 -19.33 8.78
N LEU A 89 1.92 -18.06 8.40
CA LEU A 89 2.18 -16.94 9.29
C LEU A 89 0.90 -16.28 9.78
N THR A 90 0.86 -16.01 11.08
CA THR A 90 -0.07 -15.05 11.69
C THR A 90 0.73 -13.82 12.07
N LEU A 91 0.39 -12.69 11.45
CA LEU A 91 1.10 -11.43 11.60
C LEU A 91 0.27 -10.47 12.43
N THR A 92 0.78 -10.05 13.59
CA THR A 92 0.09 -9.06 14.43
C THR A 92 0.50 -7.66 14.03
N TYR A 93 -0.48 -6.81 13.72
CA TYR A 93 -0.25 -5.41 13.39
C TYR A 93 -0.16 -4.54 14.64
N GLN A 94 0.87 -3.70 14.69
CA GLN A 94 0.95 -2.60 15.65
C GLN A 94 1.45 -1.35 14.95
N GLY A 95 0.77 -0.23 15.15
CA GLY A 95 1.18 1.04 14.55
C GLY A 95 0.04 2.03 14.46
N SER A 96 0.33 3.16 13.82
CA SER A 96 -0.67 4.18 13.54
C SER A 96 -1.65 3.71 12.48
N MET A 97 -2.91 4.07 12.60
CA MET A 97 -3.92 3.82 11.56
C MET A 97 -4.29 5.14 10.89
N ASN A 98 -4.59 5.10 9.60
CA ASN A 98 -5.19 6.21 8.89
C ASN A 98 -6.59 6.48 9.48
N THR A 99 -6.78 7.68 9.98
CA THR A 99 -8.07 8.13 10.53
C THR A 99 -8.79 9.12 9.63
N PHE A 100 -8.15 9.52 8.53
CA PHE A 100 -8.74 10.44 7.57
C PHE A 100 -9.93 9.79 6.86
N THR A 101 -11.00 10.56 6.71
CA THR A 101 -12.17 10.18 5.92
C THR A 101 -12.32 11.11 4.73
N ARG A 102 -13.07 10.69 3.72
CA ARG A 102 -13.28 11.47 2.49
C ARG A 102 -13.82 12.88 2.76
N GLU A 103 -14.66 13.04 3.78
CA GLU A 103 -15.26 14.32 4.18
C GLU A 103 -14.22 15.32 4.71
N GLN A 104 -13.08 14.83 5.18
CA GLN A 104 -12.00 15.65 5.73
C GLN A 104 -10.98 16.07 4.66
N PHE A 105 -11.16 15.67 3.40
CA PHE A 105 -10.21 15.94 2.32
C PHE A 105 -9.83 17.42 2.25
N GLU A 106 -10.82 18.30 2.07
CA GLU A 106 -10.60 19.74 1.90
C GLU A 106 -9.89 20.39 3.11
N THR A 107 -10.13 19.89 4.31
CA THR A 107 -9.58 20.48 5.54
C THR A 107 -8.22 19.92 5.92
N GLU A 108 -7.91 18.67 5.54
CA GLU A 108 -6.74 17.95 6.03
C GLU A 108 -5.69 17.63 4.95
N VAL A 109 -6.05 17.67 3.66
CA VAL A 109 -5.15 17.28 2.56
C VAL A 109 -3.85 18.08 2.57
N VAL A 110 -3.93 19.40 2.79
CA VAL A 110 -2.75 20.27 2.84
C VAL A 110 -1.87 19.91 4.03
N ARG A 111 -2.45 19.66 5.21
CA ARG A 111 -1.68 19.27 6.40
C ARG A 111 -0.98 17.93 6.20
N LEU A 112 -1.67 16.97 5.60
CA LEU A 112 -1.08 15.66 5.29
C LEU A 112 0.03 15.78 4.24
N ALA A 113 -0.19 16.56 3.19
CA ALA A 113 0.79 16.85 2.15
C ALA A 113 2.05 17.50 2.72
N LEU A 114 1.91 18.52 3.57
CA LEU A 114 3.05 19.18 4.23
C LEU A 114 3.84 18.26 5.16
N SER A 115 3.22 17.20 5.68
CA SER A 115 3.96 16.20 6.47
C SER A 115 4.99 15.40 5.66
N TYR A 116 4.96 15.49 4.33
CA TYR A 116 5.95 14.89 3.41
C TYR A 116 7.02 15.88 2.96
N GLN A 117 7.01 17.11 3.48
CA GLN A 117 8.09 18.04 3.24
C GLN A 117 9.44 17.41 3.63
N ASP A 118 10.45 17.65 2.80
CA ASP A 118 11.81 17.12 2.91
C ASP A 118 11.96 15.59 2.75
N VAL A 119 10.88 14.86 2.43
CA VAL A 119 11.02 13.47 1.97
C VAL A 119 11.79 13.47 0.65
N PRO A 120 12.87 12.67 0.54
CA PRO A 120 13.70 12.69 -0.66
C PRO A 120 12.91 12.23 -1.89
N TYR A 121 13.15 12.90 -3.00
CA TYR A 121 12.61 12.47 -4.28
C TYR A 121 13.31 11.16 -4.71
N LEU A 122 12.50 10.16 -5.06
CA LEU A 122 12.99 8.90 -5.63
C LEU A 122 12.09 8.53 -6.80
N TRP A 123 12.67 8.48 -8.00
CA TRP A 123 11.94 8.04 -9.20
C TRP A 123 11.38 6.63 -9.00
N GLY A 124 10.08 6.43 -9.23
CA GLY A 124 9.39 5.17 -8.95
C GLY A 124 8.99 4.98 -7.48
N GLY A 125 9.43 5.86 -6.58
CA GLY A 125 9.21 5.79 -5.14
C GLY A 125 7.75 6.05 -4.75
N ARG A 126 7.27 5.31 -3.76
CA ARG A 126 5.90 5.44 -3.23
C ARG A 126 5.83 5.25 -1.71
N SER A 127 6.78 5.84 -0.99
CA SER A 127 6.83 5.76 0.47
C SER A 127 7.46 7.00 1.09
N GLN A 128 7.34 7.14 2.40
CA GLN A 128 8.01 8.18 3.17
C GLN A 128 9.55 8.11 3.18
N TRP A 129 10.16 7.06 2.60
CA TRP A 129 11.62 6.92 2.46
C TRP A 129 12.13 7.34 1.08
N GLY A 130 11.23 7.64 0.16
CA GLY A 130 11.52 7.96 -1.22
C GLY A 130 10.23 7.97 -2.02
N ILE A 131 9.90 9.12 -2.61
CA ILE A 131 8.62 9.34 -3.28
C ILE A 131 8.80 10.15 -4.56
N ASP A 132 8.06 9.82 -5.61
CA ASP A 132 7.97 10.66 -6.82
C ASP A 132 6.68 11.48 -6.85
N CYS A 133 6.51 12.26 -7.93
CA CYS A 133 5.39 13.20 -8.07
C CYS A 133 4.03 12.51 -8.00
N SER A 134 3.81 11.47 -8.79
CA SER A 134 2.53 10.76 -8.85
C SER A 134 2.35 9.76 -7.71
N GLY A 135 3.43 9.22 -7.16
CA GLY A 135 3.41 8.42 -5.94
C GLY A 135 3.01 9.26 -4.72
N PHE A 136 3.42 10.53 -4.68
CA PHE A 136 3.01 11.48 -3.66
C PHE A 136 1.51 11.76 -3.70
N SER A 137 0.98 12.23 -4.83
CA SER A 137 -0.46 12.47 -4.98
C SER A 137 -1.27 11.19 -4.72
N GLN A 138 -0.87 10.05 -5.29
CA GLN A 138 -1.55 8.77 -5.10
C GLN A 138 -1.63 8.39 -3.62
N LEU A 139 -0.53 8.53 -2.87
CA LEU A 139 -0.51 8.18 -1.46
C LEU A 139 -1.40 9.11 -0.64
N ILE A 140 -1.30 10.43 -0.86
CA ILE A 140 -2.10 11.44 -0.13
C ILE A 140 -3.59 11.22 -0.36
N TYR A 141 -4.03 11.08 -1.61
CA TYR A 141 -5.45 10.91 -1.96
C TYR A 141 -6.02 9.61 -1.38
N ARG A 142 -5.23 8.53 -1.38
CA ARG A 142 -5.67 7.23 -0.85
C ARG A 142 -5.98 7.28 0.65
N CYS A 143 -5.36 8.18 1.41
CA CYS A 143 -5.72 8.39 2.82
C CYS A 143 -7.15 8.92 3.00
N PHE A 144 -7.73 9.52 1.97
CA PHE A 144 -9.10 10.05 1.94
C PHE A 144 -10.05 9.17 1.11
N ASP A 145 -9.71 7.89 0.92
CA ASP A 145 -10.49 6.93 0.13
C ASP A 145 -10.68 7.36 -1.34
N LEU A 146 -9.70 8.10 -1.87
CA LEU A 146 -9.64 8.50 -3.28
C LEU A 146 -8.51 7.74 -3.97
N SER A 147 -8.87 6.82 -4.87
CA SER A 147 -7.89 6.06 -5.65
C SER A 147 -7.45 6.85 -6.88
N LEU A 148 -6.14 6.88 -7.11
CA LEU A 148 -5.52 7.50 -8.28
C LEU A 148 -4.64 6.48 -9.02
N PRO A 149 -4.53 6.57 -10.35
CA PRO A 149 -3.59 5.77 -11.12
C PRO A 149 -2.15 6.13 -10.73
N ARG A 150 -1.21 5.26 -11.12
CA ARG A 150 0.18 5.38 -10.70
C ARG A 150 0.94 6.51 -11.39
N ASP A 151 0.60 6.80 -12.66
CA ASP A 151 1.34 7.77 -13.47
C ASP A 151 0.66 9.14 -13.52
N ALA A 152 1.48 10.19 -13.50
CA ALA A 152 1.00 11.57 -13.45
C ALA A 152 0.10 11.94 -14.64
N TYR A 153 0.40 11.43 -15.84
CA TYR A 153 -0.42 11.74 -17.03
C TYR A 153 -1.84 11.14 -16.89
N GLN A 154 -1.96 9.91 -16.38
CA GLN A 154 -3.26 9.29 -16.12
C GLN A 154 -4.01 10.02 -15.02
N GLN A 155 -3.30 10.50 -14.00
CA GLN A 155 -3.90 11.32 -12.94
C GLN A 155 -4.46 12.64 -13.49
N ALA A 156 -3.79 13.25 -14.46
CA ALA A 156 -4.24 14.49 -15.10
C ALA A 156 -5.47 14.30 -16.01
N GLU A 157 -5.69 13.09 -16.51
CA GLU A 157 -6.92 12.70 -17.24
C GLU A 157 -8.11 12.47 -16.30
N MET A 158 -7.87 12.36 -14.99
CA MET A 158 -8.93 12.30 -13.99
C MET A 158 -9.37 13.70 -13.56
N GLY A 159 -10.66 13.81 -13.21
CA GLY A 159 -11.24 15.03 -12.66
C GLY A 159 -12.01 15.85 -13.69
N GLN A 160 -12.21 17.13 -13.38
CA GLN A 160 -12.94 18.08 -14.21
C GLN A 160 -12.12 19.36 -14.34
N ILE A 161 -12.26 20.03 -15.49
CA ILE A 161 -11.66 21.35 -15.78
C ILE A 161 -12.56 22.45 -15.22
#